data_AF-A0A0K1QG25-F1
#
_entry.id   AF-A0A0K1QG25-F1
#
_cell.length_a   1.000
_cell.length_b   1.000
_cell.length_c   1.000
_cell.angle_alpha   90.00
_cell.angle_beta   90.00
_cell.angle_gamma   90.00
#
_symmetry.space_group_name_H-M   'P 1'
#
loop_
_entity.id
_entity.type
_entity.pdbx_description
1 polymer ?
#
loop_
_entity_poly.entity_id
_entity_poly.type
_entity_poly.pdbx_seq_one_letter_code
_entity_poly.pdbx_strand_id
1 'polypeptide(L)'
;MDLPVSVLPRRDELRQVFDYDKVSTVVVGEGTSGSYRLLETLAQRLASRLLEETPALSATVEIRKMAPPTTASVEQVSVEVRLDRQR
;
A
#
# COMPACT_ATOMS: atom_id res chain seq x y z
N MET A 1 -3.48 0.85 -7.10
CA MET A 1 -2.86 2.19 -7.20
C MET A 1 -3.13 2.74 -8.58
N ASP A 2 -3.37 4.03 -8.69
CA ASP A 2 -3.55 4.71 -9.98
C ASP A 2 -2.26 5.46 -10.35
N LEU A 3 -1.67 5.18 -11.51
CA LEU A 3 -0.43 5.82 -11.99
C LEU A 3 -0.74 6.81 -13.14
N PRO A 4 -0.03 7.94 -13.24
CA PRO A 4 -0.18 8.83 -14.38
C PRO A 4 0.40 8.19 -15.64
N VAL A 5 -0.26 8.39 -16.79
CA VAL A 5 0.17 7.82 -18.09
C VAL A 5 1.61 8.27 -18.45
N SER A 6 2.03 9.43 -17.97
CA SER A 6 3.38 9.97 -18.21
C SER A 6 4.51 9.12 -17.64
N VAL A 7 4.24 8.26 -16.65
CA VAL A 7 5.24 7.35 -16.07
C VAL A 7 5.22 5.96 -16.69
N LEU A 8 4.29 5.70 -17.62
CA LEU A 8 4.30 4.44 -18.33
C LEU A 8 5.50 4.40 -19.29
N PRO A 9 6.17 3.25 -19.37
CA PRO A 9 7.30 3.08 -20.26
C PRO A 9 6.88 3.30 -21.72
N ARG A 10 7.72 3.99 -22.49
CA ARG A 10 7.49 4.18 -23.94
C ARG A 10 7.92 2.97 -24.77
N ARG A 11 8.71 2.08 -24.18
CA ARG A 11 9.23 0.84 -24.77
C ARG A 11 9.11 -0.28 -23.74
N ASP A 12 8.91 -1.50 -24.20
CA ASP A 12 8.76 -2.68 -23.33
C ASP A 12 10.11 -3.12 -22.74
N GLU A 13 10.67 -2.28 -21.88
CA GLU A 13 11.94 -2.48 -21.20
C GLU A 13 11.71 -2.42 -19.68
N LEU A 14 12.09 -3.48 -18.96
CA LEU A 14 11.90 -3.62 -17.51
C LEU A 14 12.46 -2.42 -16.71
N ARG A 15 13.51 -1.77 -17.20
CA ARG A 15 14.16 -0.60 -16.60
C ARG A 15 13.32 0.69 -16.67
N GLN A 16 12.29 0.72 -17.52
CA GLN A 16 11.38 1.85 -17.71
C GLN A 16 10.01 1.63 -17.07
N VAL A 17 9.74 0.40 -16.60
CA VAL A 17 8.48 0.01 -15.95
C VAL A 17 8.43 0.56 -14.52
N PHE A 18 7.22 0.83 -14.03
CA PHE A 18 6.99 1.09 -12.61
C PHE A 18 7.43 -0.12 -11.77
N ASP A 19 8.50 0.08 -11.00
CA ASP A 19 9.14 -0.96 -10.22
C ASP A 19 8.30 -1.36 -9.00
N TYR A 20 7.55 -2.45 -9.13
CA TYR A 20 6.74 -2.99 -8.05
C TYR A 20 7.60 -3.60 -6.92
N ASP A 21 8.90 -3.83 -7.11
CA ASP A 21 9.79 -4.24 -6.02
C ASP A 21 10.03 -3.10 -5.02
N LYS A 22 9.94 -1.84 -5.47
CA LYS A 22 9.92 -0.69 -4.55
C LYS A 22 8.70 -0.71 -3.67
N VAL A 23 7.53 -1.01 -4.24
CA VAL A 23 6.26 -1.11 -3.48
C VAL A 23 6.36 -2.23 -2.44
N SER A 24 6.85 -3.41 -2.84
CA SER A 24 7.00 -4.53 -1.89
C SER A 24 8.00 -4.21 -0.78
N THR A 25 9.12 -3.55 -1.10
CA THR A 25 10.12 -3.10 -0.13
C THR A 25 9.54 -2.11 0.87
N VAL A 26 8.76 -1.12 0.41
CA VAL A 26 8.07 -0.15 1.29
C VAL A 26 7.08 -0.87 2.20
N VAL A 27 6.28 -1.80 1.65
CA VAL A 27 5.28 -2.54 2.42
C VAL A 27 5.91 -3.39 3.51
N VAL A 28 6.93 -4.17 3.17
CA VAL A 28 7.65 -5.02 4.13
C VAL A 28 8.39 -4.16 5.16
N GLY A 29 9.07 -3.11 4.71
CA GLY A 29 9.80 -2.19 5.59
C GLY A 29 8.89 -1.55 6.62
N GLU A 30 7.78 -0.95 6.20
CA GLU A 30 6.83 -0.31 7.12
C GLU A 30 6.18 -1.32 8.06
N GLY A 31 5.72 -2.47 7.52
CA GLY A 31 5.04 -3.52 8.30
C GLY A 31 5.93 -4.23 9.33
N THR A 32 7.26 -4.20 9.16
CA THR A 32 8.23 -4.81 10.07
C THR A 32 8.97 -3.81 10.97
N SER A 33 8.89 -2.51 10.67
CA SER A 33 9.60 -1.45 11.39
C SER A 33 9.14 -1.24 12.85
N GLY A 34 7.96 -1.73 13.23
CA GLY A 34 7.45 -1.56 14.58
C GLY A 34 6.10 -2.23 14.82
N SER A 35 5.68 -2.22 16.08
CA SER A 35 4.38 -2.76 16.50
C SER A 35 3.28 -1.73 16.28
N TYR A 36 2.29 -2.06 15.45
CA TYR A 36 1.08 -1.26 15.28
C TYR A 36 -0.06 -1.80 16.14
N ARG A 37 -0.78 -0.90 16.83
CA ARG A 37 -1.94 -1.27 17.65
C ARG A 37 -3.24 -1.35 16.83
N LEU A 38 -3.28 -0.71 15.65
CA LEU A 38 -4.45 -0.57 14.79
C LEU A 38 -4.07 -0.87 13.33
N LEU A 39 -4.93 -1.58 12.61
CA LEU A 39 -4.72 -1.87 11.19
C LEU A 39 -4.87 -0.61 10.34
N GLU A 40 -5.77 0.28 10.76
CA GLU A 40 -6.05 1.59 10.18
C GLU A 40 -4.79 2.47 10.13
N THR A 41 -4.04 2.52 11.24
CA THR A 41 -2.80 3.29 11.32
C THR A 41 -1.76 2.77 10.35
N LEU A 42 -1.60 1.44 10.26
CA LEU A 42 -0.65 0.84 9.32
C LEU A 42 -1.09 1.08 7.87
N ALA A 43 -2.38 0.91 7.56
CA ALA A 43 -2.92 1.11 6.21
C ALA A 43 -2.76 2.56 5.75
N GLN A 44 -3.05 3.52 6.62
CA GLN A 44 -2.89 4.94 6.32
C GLN A 44 -1.42 5.33 6.12
N ARG A 45 -0.51 4.82 6.97
CA ARG A 45 0.93 5.08 6.81
C ARG A 45 1.48 4.50 5.52
N LEU A 46 1.12 3.25 5.20
CA LEU A 46 1.50 2.62 3.94
C LEU A 46 0.97 3.41 2.74
N ALA A 47 -0.31 3.78 2.74
CA ALA A 47 -0.90 4.55 1.65
C ALA A 47 -0.20 5.91 1.47
N SER A 48 0.09 6.61 2.58
CA SER A 48 0.79 7.91 2.55
C SER A 48 2.20 7.76 2.01
N ARG A 49 2.95 6.78 2.50
CA ARG A 49 4.33 6.50 2.08
C ARG A 49 4.42 6.06 0.62
N LEU A 50 3.47 5.25 0.16
CA LEU A 50 3.36 4.89 -1.26
C LEU A 50 3.09 6.12 -2.12
N LEU A 51 2.24 7.04 -1.70
CA LEU A 51 2.07 8.30 -2.43
C LEU A 51 3.36 9.11 -2.41
N GLU A 52 4.05 9.27 -1.28
CA GLU A 52 5.31 10.03 -1.19
C GLU A 52 6.44 9.46 -2.06
N GLU A 53 6.62 8.14 -2.05
CA GLU A 53 7.74 7.46 -2.72
C GLU A 53 7.46 7.08 -4.18
N THR A 54 6.22 7.23 -4.65
CA THR A 54 5.81 6.86 -6.01
C THR A 54 5.07 7.99 -6.73
N PRO A 55 5.07 8.00 -8.07
CA PRO A 55 4.30 8.98 -8.84
C PRO A 55 2.78 8.74 -8.83
N ALA A 56 2.26 7.80 -8.03
CA ALA A 56 0.85 7.44 -8.05
C ALA A 56 -0.10 8.60 -7.72
N LEU A 57 -1.18 8.72 -8.46
CA LEU A 57 -2.23 9.71 -8.18
C LEU A 57 -3.12 9.28 -7.02
N SER A 58 -3.24 7.96 -6.80
CA SER A 58 -3.95 7.38 -5.67
C SER A 58 -3.28 6.08 -5.20
N ALA A 59 -3.42 5.80 -3.92
CA ALA A 59 -3.03 4.54 -3.33
C ALA A 59 -4.17 3.96 -2.51
N THR A 60 -4.52 2.70 -2.80
CA THR A 60 -5.43 1.88 -2.00
C THR A 60 -4.59 0.79 -1.33
N VAL A 61 -4.71 0.69 -0.01
CA VAL A 61 -4.02 -0.32 0.81
C VAL A 61 -5.09 -1.10 1.57
N GLU A 62 -5.15 -2.40 1.33
CA GLU A 62 -5.92 -3.35 2.13
C GLU A 62 -4.98 -4.09 3.08
N ILE A 63 -5.29 -4.08 4.38
CA ILE A 63 -4.59 -4.88 5.38
C ILE A 63 -5.53 -5.92 5.93
N ARG A 64 -5.01 -7.13 6.03
CA ARG A 64 -5.77 -8.33 6.34
C ARG A 64 -5.18 -9.01 7.58
N LYS A 65 -6.02 -9.22 8.59
CA LYS A 65 -5.65 -9.98 9.79
C LYS A 65 -6.40 -11.31 9.78
N MET A 66 -5.63 -12.38 9.63
CA MET A 66 -6.13 -13.75 9.73
C MET A 66 -6.38 -14.11 11.19
N ALA A 67 -7.47 -14.83 11.46
CA ALA A 67 -7.89 -15.26 12.80
C ALA A 67 -7.77 -14.14 13.86
N PRO A 68 -8.44 -13.00 13.67
CA PRO A 68 -8.36 -11.88 14.60
C PRO A 68 -8.96 -12.30 15.96
N PRO A 69 -8.42 -11.76 17.07
CA PRO A 69 -8.98 -12.01 18.39
C PRO A 69 -10.28 -11.19 18.57
N THR A 70 -11.38 -11.69 18.01
CA THR A 70 -12.71 -11.08 18.08
C THR A 70 -13.71 -12.03 18.75
N THR A 71 -14.74 -11.47 19.38
CA THR A 71 -15.82 -12.28 19.99
C THR A 71 -16.57 -13.12 18.95
N ALA A 72 -16.72 -12.60 17.74
CA ALA A 72 -17.20 -13.38 16.60
C ALA A 72 -16.07 -14.25 16.05
N SER A 73 -16.35 -15.53 15.82
CA SER A 73 -15.42 -16.44 15.14
C SER A 73 -15.45 -16.14 13.64
N VAL A 74 -14.48 -15.34 13.19
CA VAL A 74 -14.28 -15.02 11.77
C VAL A 74 -12.89 -15.46 11.35
N GLU A 75 -12.78 -15.94 10.12
CA GLU A 75 -11.48 -16.36 9.56
C GLU A 75 -10.55 -15.17 9.32
N GLN A 76 -11.14 -13.99 9.08
CA GLN A 76 -10.41 -12.82 8.66
C GLN A 76 -11.20 -11.54 8.91
N VAL A 77 -10.49 -10.46 9.21
CA VAL A 77 -10.97 -9.08 9.05
C VAL A 77 -10.00 -8.31 8.15
N SER A 78 -10.51 -7.32 7.43
CA SER A 78 -9.67 -6.38 6.70
C SER A 78 -10.11 -4.94 6.88
N VAL A 79 -9.15 -4.04 6.71
CA VAL A 79 -9.35 -2.60 6.62
C VAL A 79 -8.76 -2.16 5.29
N GLU A 80 -9.52 -1.36 4.55
CA GLU A 80 -9.07 -0.72 3.32
C GLU A 80 -9.01 0.79 3.53
N VAL A 81 -7.87 1.39 3.15
CA VAL A 81 -7.70 2.85 3.11
C VAL A 81 -7.33 3.24 1.70
N ARG A 82 -8.07 4.22 1.14
CA ARG A 82 -7.72 4.90 -0.09
C ARG A 82 -7.32 6.34 0.21
N LEU A 83 -6.16 6.75 -0.30
CA LEU A 83 -5.73 8.14 -0.33
C LEU A 83 -5.54 8.58 -1.77
N ASP A 84 -5.99 9.80 -2.05
CA ASP A 84 -5.74 10.49 -3.31
C ASP A 84 -4.73 11.62 -3.07
N ARG A 85 -3.78 11.76 -3.98
CA ARG A 85 -2.78 12.83 -3.95
C ARG A 85 -3.53 14.16 -4.11
N GLN A 86 -3.47 15.01 -3.08
CA GLN A 86 -4.06 16.35 -3.13
C GLN A 86 -3.38 17.15 -4.27
N ARG A 87 -4.18 17.77 -5.13
CA ARG A 87 -3.72 18.56 -6.29
C ARG A 87 -3.04 19.85 -5.86
#